data_AF-A0A150WLZ3-F1
#
_entry.id   AF-A0A150WLZ3-F1
#
_cell.length_a   1.000
_cell.length_b   1.000
_cell.length_c   1.000
_cell.angle_alpha   90.00
_cell.angle_beta   90.00
_cell.angle_gamma   90.00
#
_symmetry.space_group_name_H-M   'P 1'
#
loop_
_entity.id
_entity.type
_entity.pdbx_description
1 polymer ?
#
loop_
_entity_poly.entity_id
_entity_poly.type
_entity_poly.pdbx_seq_one_letter_code
_entity_poly.pdbx_strand_id
1 'polypeptide(L)'
;MESHSDHSFDGTALATSGAKTNRQNVGRFMIRFYCFVMLSIFSVSGAGARTCSDDRNQSGSCFIQYNGVERGRCEVCREGKSCFMALDGRERELCEAYAGGKSCFMATNNSVDRGWCEHLKEGKSCFMALNGEERERCERGHTPRSHAYWVD
;
A
#
# COMPACT_ATOMS: atom_id res chain seq x y z
N MET A 1 -36.09 -58.18 -1.41
CA MET A 1 -36.54 -56.86 -1.90
C MET A 1 -35.29 -55.98 -1.94
N GLU A 2 -34.32 -56.24 -2.83
CA GLU A 2 -34.36 -55.98 -4.30
C GLU A 2 -34.79 -54.53 -4.56
N SER A 3 -34.04 -53.63 -5.21
CA SER A 3 -33.04 -53.73 -6.30
C SER A 3 -32.00 -52.59 -6.17
N HIS A 4 -30.69 -52.80 -6.43
CA HIS A 4 -29.98 -52.59 -7.72
C HIS A 4 -30.44 -51.33 -8.49
N SER A 5 -29.58 -50.38 -8.89
CA SER A 5 -28.44 -50.61 -9.80
C SER A 5 -27.43 -49.45 -9.82
N ASP A 6 -26.18 -49.83 -10.01
CA ASP A 6 -25.01 -49.06 -10.43
C ASP A 6 -25.20 -48.31 -11.75
N HIS A 7 -24.41 -47.26 -11.99
CA HIS A 7 -23.82 -47.05 -13.30
C HIS A 7 -22.42 -46.43 -13.19
N SER A 8 -21.48 -47.19 -13.74
CA SER A 8 -20.06 -46.93 -13.89
C SER A 8 -19.75 -46.72 -15.38
N PHE A 9 -18.54 -46.20 -15.63
CA PHE A 9 -17.68 -46.44 -16.78
C PHE A 9 -17.74 -45.51 -18.03
N ASP A 10 -16.58 -44.85 -18.21
CA ASP A 10 -15.71 -44.71 -19.39
C ASP A 10 -16.18 -44.21 -20.76
N GLY A 11 -15.28 -43.39 -21.34
CA GLY A 11 -14.57 -43.89 -22.52
C GLY A 11 -14.80 -43.14 -23.83
N THR A 12 -13.90 -42.22 -24.13
CA THR A 12 -13.14 -42.03 -25.39
C THR A 12 -13.67 -42.69 -26.68
N ALA A 13 -13.92 -41.88 -27.73
CA ALA A 13 -13.27 -41.95 -29.06
C ALA A 13 -14.04 -41.05 -30.06
N LEU A 14 -13.42 -40.04 -30.67
CA LEU A 14 -12.65 -40.09 -31.92
C LEU A 14 -13.54 -40.19 -33.18
N ALA A 15 -13.65 -39.08 -33.92
CA ALA A 15 -14.05 -39.07 -35.33
C ALA A 15 -13.10 -38.17 -36.14
N THR A 16 -12.07 -38.83 -36.65
CA THR A 16 -11.32 -38.64 -37.90
C THR A 16 -11.60 -37.40 -38.76
N SER A 17 -10.57 -36.56 -38.93
CA SER A 17 -10.40 -35.70 -40.11
C SER A 17 -9.57 -36.41 -41.18
N GLY A 18 -10.18 -36.59 -42.36
CA GLY A 18 -9.54 -37.10 -43.56
C GLY A 18 -9.09 -35.96 -44.48
N ALA A 19 -7.77 -35.77 -44.52
CA ALA A 19 -6.92 -35.36 -45.64
C ALA A 19 -7.40 -34.30 -46.67
N LYS A 20 -6.62 -33.22 -46.79
CA LYS A 20 -6.00 -32.88 -48.09
C LYS A 20 -4.70 -32.10 -47.93
N THR A 21 -3.72 -32.61 -48.65
CA THR A 21 -2.28 -32.34 -48.64
C THR A 21 -1.92 -31.01 -49.31
N ASN A 22 -0.82 -30.42 -48.80
CA ASN A 22 0.34 -29.93 -49.56
C ASN A 22 0.55 -28.41 -49.76
N ARG A 23 1.77 -28.01 -49.40
CA ARG A 23 2.60 -26.94 -49.97
C ARG A 23 2.09 -25.50 -49.83
N GLN A 24 2.72 -24.75 -48.94
CA GLN A 24 3.73 -23.75 -49.37
C GLN A 24 4.46 -23.14 -48.16
N ASN A 25 5.77 -23.33 -48.15
CA ASN A 25 6.74 -22.55 -47.39
C ASN A 25 6.62 -21.07 -47.78
N VAL A 26 6.38 -20.18 -46.83
CA VAL A 26 7.09 -18.89 -46.61
C VAL A 26 6.27 -18.07 -45.62
N GLY A 27 6.87 -17.61 -44.52
CA GLY A 27 6.20 -16.68 -43.59
C GLY A 27 6.43 -16.95 -42.11
N ARG A 28 7.17 -18.01 -41.76
CA ARG A 28 7.43 -18.42 -40.36
C ARG A 28 8.47 -17.57 -39.62
N PHE A 29 8.80 -16.37 -40.12
CA PHE A 29 9.89 -15.54 -39.58
C PHE A 29 9.49 -14.15 -39.05
N MET A 30 8.24 -13.70 -39.17
CA MET A 30 7.87 -12.32 -38.77
C MET A 30 6.86 -12.17 -37.62
N ILE A 31 6.46 -13.26 -36.94
CA ILE A 31 5.46 -13.17 -35.86
C ILE A 31 6.09 -13.27 -34.45
N ARG A 32 7.37 -13.65 -34.35
CA ARG A 32 8.07 -13.73 -33.05
C ARG A 32 8.62 -12.39 -32.52
N PHE A 33 8.57 -11.32 -33.31
CA PHE A 33 9.09 -10.01 -32.88
C PHE A 33 8.05 -9.11 -32.19
N TYR A 34 6.74 -9.36 -32.35
CA TYR A 34 5.71 -8.45 -31.82
C TYR A 34 5.29 -8.70 -30.36
N CYS A 35 5.55 -9.88 -29.78
CA CYS A 35 5.21 -10.14 -28.38
C CYS A 35 6.26 -9.65 -27.37
N PHE A 36 7.49 -9.33 -27.80
CA PHE A 36 8.56 -8.94 -26.88
C PHE A 36 8.66 -7.42 -26.65
N VAL A 37 7.99 -6.61 -27.49
CA VAL A 37 8.13 -5.14 -27.47
C VAL A 37 7.01 -4.44 -26.67
N MET A 38 5.97 -5.16 -26.24
CA MET A 38 4.86 -4.61 -25.42
C MET A 38 4.95 -5.01 -23.94
N LEU A 39 6.14 -5.39 -23.46
CA LEU A 39 6.40 -5.69 -22.05
C LEU A 39 7.39 -4.69 -21.45
N SER A 40 7.26 -3.44 -21.88
CA SER A 40 8.04 -2.32 -21.41
C SER A 40 7.08 -1.19 -21.08
N ILE A 41 7.27 -0.59 -19.90
CA ILE A 41 6.61 0.64 -19.43
C ILE A 41 5.25 0.42 -18.74
N PHE A 42 5.27 -0.30 -17.62
CA PHE A 42 4.54 0.17 -16.43
C PHE A 42 5.50 0.08 -15.23
N SER A 43 6.56 0.88 -15.26
CA SER A 43 7.12 1.38 -14.01
C SER A 43 6.04 2.30 -13.43
N VAL A 44 5.08 1.71 -12.71
CA VAL A 44 4.28 2.45 -11.74
C VAL A 44 5.32 3.00 -10.78
N SER A 45 5.70 4.26 -11.01
CA SER A 45 6.26 5.12 -9.97
C SER A 45 5.16 5.20 -8.92
N GLY A 46 5.16 4.22 -8.02
CA GLY A 46 4.39 4.32 -6.79
C GLY A 46 4.83 5.63 -6.16
N ALA A 47 3.92 6.60 -6.08
CA ALA A 47 4.04 7.66 -5.11
C ALA A 47 3.95 6.95 -3.75
N GLY A 48 5.09 6.39 -3.32
CA GLY A 48 5.25 5.80 -2.00
C GLY A 48 4.83 6.86 -1.00
N ALA A 49 4.02 6.48 -0.02
CA ALA A 49 3.74 7.34 1.11
C ALA A 49 5.10 7.69 1.73
N ARG A 50 5.51 8.96 1.60
CA ARG A 50 6.80 9.44 2.14
C ARG A 50 6.80 9.22 3.65
N THR A 51 7.91 8.77 4.19
CA THR A 51 8.11 8.63 5.64
C THR A 51 9.16 9.59 6.17
N CYS A 52 9.24 9.70 7.50
CA CYS A 52 10.24 10.52 8.18
C CYS A 52 11.69 10.15 7.79
N SER A 53 11.97 8.86 7.59
CA SER A 53 13.27 8.32 7.18
C SER A 53 13.60 8.66 5.73
N ASP A 54 12.61 8.69 4.83
CA ASP A 54 12.81 9.14 3.45
C ASP A 54 13.33 10.58 3.44
N ASP A 55 12.72 11.45 4.26
CA ASP A 55 13.13 12.85 4.35
C ASP A 55 14.49 12.99 5.05
N ARG A 56 14.81 12.13 6.02
CA ARG A 56 16.12 12.10 6.68
C ARG A 56 17.28 11.78 5.71
N ASN A 57 17.01 11.01 4.65
CA ASN A 57 18.02 10.58 3.69
C ASN A 57 18.17 11.50 2.47
N GLN A 58 17.34 12.54 2.31
CA GLN A 58 17.41 13.45 1.17
C GLN A 58 18.43 14.57 1.31
N SER A 59 19.16 14.81 0.23
CA SER A 59 20.10 15.93 0.09
C SER A 59 19.37 17.21 -0.34
N GLY A 60 19.41 18.27 0.47
CA GLY A 60 18.85 19.59 0.19
C GLY A 60 18.26 20.26 1.43
N SER A 61 17.72 21.48 1.36
CA SER A 61 17.05 22.15 2.51
C SER A 61 15.52 21.96 2.46
N CYS A 62 14.87 21.75 3.61
CA CYS A 62 13.43 21.47 3.70
C CYS A 62 12.65 22.69 3.20
N PHE A 63 13.23 23.86 3.44
CA PHE A 63 12.73 25.13 2.98
C PHE A 63 12.59 25.21 1.45
N ILE A 64 13.54 24.69 0.68
CA ILE A 64 13.51 24.83 -0.79
C ILE A 64 12.62 23.75 -1.44
N GLN A 65 12.55 22.57 -0.83
CA GLN A 65 11.88 21.41 -1.42
C GLN A 65 10.38 21.32 -1.10
N TYR A 66 9.96 21.83 0.06
CA TYR A 66 8.60 21.66 0.57
C TYR A 66 7.91 22.97 0.93
N ASN A 67 6.59 22.96 0.84
CA ASN A 67 5.71 24.06 1.24
C ASN A 67 4.67 23.59 2.28
N GLY A 68 4.18 24.52 3.10
CA GLY A 68 3.14 24.26 4.09
C GLY A 68 3.53 23.20 5.13
N VAL A 69 2.63 22.24 5.39
CA VAL A 69 2.80 21.18 6.40
C VAL A 69 3.98 20.26 6.08
N GLU A 70 4.23 19.96 4.81
CA GLU A 70 5.32 19.08 4.39
C GLU A 70 6.68 19.65 4.77
N ARG A 71 6.82 20.99 4.72
CA ARG A 71 8.02 21.67 5.22
C ARG A 71 8.19 21.41 6.71
N GLY A 72 7.14 21.60 7.50
CA GLY A 72 7.17 21.34 8.94
C GLY A 72 7.56 19.90 9.27
N ARG A 73 6.99 18.93 8.55
CA ARG A 73 7.32 17.50 8.69
C ARG A 73 8.79 17.20 8.39
N CYS A 74 9.32 17.73 7.30
CA CYS A 74 10.73 17.60 6.94
C CYS A 74 11.65 18.27 7.99
N GLU A 75 11.27 19.46 8.48
CA GLU A 75 12.05 20.19 9.48
C GLU A 75 12.12 19.46 10.82
N VAL A 76 11.05 18.79 11.26
CA VAL A 76 11.09 17.93 12.44
C VAL A 76 11.99 16.71 12.19
N CYS A 77 11.72 15.98 11.12
CA CYS A 77 12.36 14.68 10.85
C CYS A 77 13.85 14.78 10.56
N ARG A 78 14.27 15.84 9.88
CA ARG A 78 15.64 15.97 9.39
C ARG A 78 16.42 17.06 10.09
N GLU A 79 15.79 18.21 10.36
CA GLU A 79 16.45 19.35 11.00
C GLU A 79 16.32 19.29 12.54
N GLY A 80 15.59 18.31 13.08
CA GLY A 80 15.44 18.10 14.51
C GLY A 80 14.66 19.22 15.21
N LYS A 81 13.85 19.99 14.46
CA LYS A 81 13.03 21.04 15.04
C LYS A 81 11.94 20.44 15.93
N SER A 82 11.54 21.19 16.96
CA SER A 82 10.43 20.78 17.80
C SER A 82 9.11 20.78 17.01
N CYS A 83 8.26 19.78 17.26
CA CYS A 83 6.93 19.69 16.66
C CYS A 83 6.12 20.99 16.80
N PHE A 84 6.25 21.65 17.96
CA PHE A 84 5.52 22.88 18.26
C PHE A 84 5.96 24.07 17.40
N MET A 85 7.22 24.13 16.98
CA MET A 85 7.73 25.23 16.15
C MET A 85 7.49 25.01 14.65
N ALA A 86 7.46 23.75 14.22
CA ALA A 86 7.44 23.40 12.80
C ALA A 86 6.02 23.13 12.26
N LEU A 87 5.06 22.76 13.13
CA LEU A 87 3.74 22.28 12.73
C LEU A 87 2.63 22.91 13.57
N ASP A 88 1.44 22.98 12.97
CA ASP A 88 0.23 23.49 13.60
C ASP A 88 -0.95 22.50 13.51
N GLY A 89 -1.94 22.71 14.37
CA GLY A 89 -3.19 21.95 14.39
C GLY A 89 -2.99 20.44 14.58
N ARG A 90 -3.74 19.63 13.81
CA ARG A 90 -3.73 18.16 13.88
C ARG A 90 -2.34 17.57 13.63
N GLU A 91 -1.55 18.15 12.73
CA GLU A 91 -0.22 17.62 12.40
C GLU A 91 0.79 17.81 13.53
N ARG A 92 0.66 18.92 14.27
CA ARG A 92 1.42 19.12 15.51
C ARG A 92 1.08 18.05 16.54
N GLU A 93 -0.22 17.80 16.76
CA GLU A 93 -0.69 16.78 17.71
C GLU A 93 -0.12 15.40 17.39
N LEU A 94 -0.17 15.00 16.11
CA LEU A 94 0.41 13.74 15.65
C LEU A 94 1.93 13.70 15.85
N CYS A 95 2.64 14.75 15.44
CA CYS A 95 4.09 14.84 15.65
C CYS A 95 4.47 14.66 17.13
N GLU A 96 3.76 15.33 18.04
CA GLU A 96 4.02 15.21 19.47
C GLU A 96 3.72 13.81 20.02
N ALA A 97 2.69 13.14 19.48
CA ALA A 97 2.32 11.78 19.88
C ALA A 97 3.38 10.75 19.47
N TYR A 98 3.85 10.83 18.23
CA TYR A 98 4.76 9.83 17.66
C TYR A 98 6.24 10.21 17.86
N ALA A 99 6.68 11.35 17.31
CA ALA A 99 8.07 11.79 17.39
C ALA A 99 8.42 12.40 18.75
N GLY A 100 7.47 13.13 19.36
CA GLY A 100 7.65 13.77 20.67
C GLY A 100 7.54 12.81 21.86
N GLY A 101 7.18 11.55 21.64
CA GLY A 101 7.07 10.54 22.69
C GLY A 101 5.90 10.73 23.66
N LYS A 102 5.04 11.74 23.49
CA LYS A 102 3.89 11.98 24.37
C LYS A 102 2.88 10.83 24.29
N SER A 103 2.08 10.64 25.34
CA SER A 103 1.01 9.63 25.31
C SER A 103 -0.05 10.02 24.27
N CYS A 104 -0.61 9.01 23.57
CA CYS A 104 -1.64 9.22 22.55
C CYS A 104 -2.86 9.98 23.10
N PHE A 105 -3.16 9.76 24.39
CA PHE A 105 -4.25 10.47 25.08
C PHE A 105 -3.98 11.96 25.33
N MET A 106 -2.73 12.34 25.63
CA MET A 106 -2.39 13.74 25.90
C MET A 106 -2.05 14.53 24.64
N ALA A 107 -1.58 13.87 23.59
CA ALA A 107 -1.08 14.52 22.40
C ALA A 107 -2.19 14.90 21.40
N THR A 108 -3.26 14.11 21.31
CA THR A 108 -4.31 14.30 20.31
C THR A 108 -5.66 14.55 20.98
N ASN A 109 -6.38 15.58 20.55
CA ASN A 109 -7.73 15.86 21.06
C ASN A 109 -8.82 15.08 20.29
N ASN A 110 -8.47 14.54 19.12
CA ASN A 110 -9.38 13.78 18.27
C ASN A 110 -9.40 12.29 18.65
N SER A 111 -10.60 11.73 18.90
CA SER A 111 -10.78 10.33 19.26
C SER A 111 -10.30 9.35 18.17
N VAL A 112 -10.40 9.74 16.90
CA VAL A 112 -9.93 8.92 15.77
C VAL A 112 -8.41 8.86 15.73
N ASP A 113 -7.74 10.02 15.79
CA ASP A 113 -6.27 10.10 15.78
C ASP A 113 -5.66 9.42 17.00
N ARG A 114 -6.33 9.55 18.15
CA ARG A 114 -5.98 8.83 19.37
C ARG A 114 -6.04 7.32 19.15
N GLY A 115 -7.14 6.82 18.59
CA GLY A 115 -7.29 5.39 18.29
C GLY A 115 -6.21 4.87 17.35
N TRP A 116 -5.88 5.61 16.29
CA TRP A 116 -4.78 5.25 15.40
C TRP A 116 -3.44 5.26 16.11
N CYS A 117 -3.20 6.24 16.98
CA CYS A 117 -2.00 6.28 17.82
C CYS A 117 -1.89 5.09 18.77
N GLU A 118 -2.97 4.72 19.46
CA GLU A 118 -2.94 3.56 20.34
C GLU A 118 -2.75 2.25 19.55
N HIS A 119 -3.30 2.14 18.35
CA HIS A 119 -3.06 1.00 17.47
C HIS A 119 -1.59 0.90 17.03
N LEU A 120 -1.03 2.00 16.49
CA LEU A 120 0.28 1.99 15.85
C LEU A 120 1.45 2.08 16.84
N LYS A 121 1.30 2.87 17.92
CA LYS A 121 2.34 3.08 18.93
C LYS A 121 2.24 2.08 20.08
N GLU A 122 1.03 1.83 20.58
CA GLU A 122 0.82 0.95 21.74
C GLU A 122 0.50 -0.51 21.34
N GLY A 123 0.36 -0.79 20.04
CA GLY A 123 0.11 -2.14 19.53
C GLY A 123 -1.30 -2.67 19.86
N LYS A 124 -2.25 -1.81 20.19
CA LYS A 124 -3.64 -2.23 20.45
C LYS A 124 -4.26 -2.80 19.18
N SER A 125 -5.19 -3.74 19.31
CA SER A 125 -5.93 -4.25 18.14
C SER A 125 -6.83 -3.18 17.51
N CYS A 126 -7.04 -3.25 16.19
CA CYS A 126 -7.95 -2.34 15.47
C CYS A 126 -9.33 -2.24 16.15
N PHE A 127 -9.84 -3.36 16.66
CA PHE A 127 -11.13 -3.43 17.34
C PHE A 127 -11.15 -2.68 18.68
N MET A 128 -10.04 -2.70 19.43
CA MET A 128 -9.97 -2.02 20.73
C MET A 128 -9.71 -0.52 20.60
N ALA A 129 -8.98 -0.12 19.57
CA ALA A 129 -8.51 1.25 19.42
C ALA A 129 -9.42 2.10 18.53
N LEU A 130 -10.11 1.50 17.55
CA LEU A 130 -10.90 2.21 16.54
C LEU A 130 -12.33 1.68 16.48
N ASN A 131 -13.23 2.53 15.98
CA ASN A 131 -14.64 2.22 15.81
C ASN A 131 -15.15 2.61 14.42
N GLY A 132 -16.25 2.00 13.97
CA GLY A 132 -16.90 2.33 12.70
C GLY A 132 -15.99 2.17 11.49
N GLU A 133 -16.04 3.15 10.58
CA GLU A 133 -15.29 3.12 9.32
C GLU A 133 -13.77 3.02 9.52
N GLU A 134 -13.23 3.66 10.56
CA GLU A 134 -11.79 3.66 10.84
C GLU A 134 -11.30 2.29 11.27
N ARG A 135 -12.14 1.54 12.00
CA ARG A 135 -11.86 0.13 12.32
C ARG A 135 -11.80 -0.71 11.05
N GLU A 136 -12.77 -0.56 10.15
CA GLU A 136 -12.79 -1.31 8.87
C GLU A 136 -11.59 -0.98 7.98
N ARG A 137 -11.11 0.28 8.00
CA ARG A 137 -9.87 0.68 7.32
C ARG A 137 -8.67 -0.02 7.94
N CYS A 138 -8.57 -0.03 9.27
CA CYS A 138 -7.50 -0.70 10.00
C CYS A 138 -7.46 -2.21 9.74
N GLU A 139 -8.62 -2.89 9.78
CA GLU A 139 -8.72 -4.33 9.50
C GLU A 139 -8.34 -4.68 8.05
N ARG A 140 -8.52 -3.75 7.11
CA ARG A 140 -8.02 -3.85 5.72
C ARG A 140 -6.56 -3.45 5.56
N GLY A 141 -5.83 -3.25 6.65
CA GLY A 141 -4.42 -2.85 6.65
C GLY A 141 -4.17 -1.44 6.10
N HIS A 142 -5.19 -0.58 6.08
CA HIS A 142 -5.01 0.81 5.70
C HIS A 142 -4.62 1.62 6.92
N THR A 143 -3.62 2.49 6.77
CA THR A 143 -3.22 3.45 7.80
C THR A 143 -3.29 4.85 7.21
N PRO A 144 -3.81 5.85 7.94
CA PRO A 144 -3.87 7.20 7.39
C PRO A 144 -2.44 7.73 7.21
N ARG A 145 -2.16 8.34 6.05
CA ARG A 145 -0.80 8.75 5.65
C ARG A 145 -0.10 9.62 6.69
N SER A 146 -0.84 10.49 7.38
CA SER A 146 -0.27 11.33 8.44
C SER A 146 0.32 10.51 9.58
N HIS A 147 -0.33 9.42 10.00
CA HIS A 147 0.20 8.54 11.04
C HIS A 147 1.38 7.72 10.53
N ALA A 148 1.24 7.13 9.34
CA ALA A 148 2.30 6.33 8.72
C ALA A 148 3.62 7.12 8.54
N TYR A 149 3.53 8.43 8.30
CA TYR A 149 4.70 9.29 8.20
C TYR A 149 5.55 9.31 9.48
N TRP A 150 4.91 9.29 10.66
CA TRP A 150 5.57 9.49 11.96
C TRP A 150 5.94 8.20 12.70
N VAL A 151 5.41 7.05 12.28
CA VAL A 151 5.58 5.74 12.97
C VAL A 151 6.89 5.04 12.60
N ASP A 152 7.62 5.62 11.64
CA ASP A 152 8.83 5.07 11.03
C ASP A 152 9.88 4.48 11.99
#